data_AF-A0A1G1H7E4-F1
#
_entry.id   AF-A0A1G1H7E4-F1
#
_cell.length_a   1.000
_cell.length_b   1.000
_cell.length_c   1.000
_cell.angle_alpha   90.00
_cell.angle_beta   90.00
_cell.angle_gamma   90.00
#
_symmetry.space_group_name_H-M   'P 1'
#
loop_
_entity.id
_entity.type
_entity.pdbx_description
1 polymer ?
#
loop_
_entity_poly.entity_id
_entity_poly.type
_entity_poly.pdbx_seq_one_letter_code
_entity_poly.pdbx_strand_id
1 'polypeptide(L)' 'MAKKAAGESDETRLKKKVAAKLTGHESPKEDEALRSLRKRLRRTQRKRRALVLRKKNSASKKTAAPAK' A
#
# COMPACT_ATOMS: atom_id res chain seq x y z
N MET A 1 -15.07 -16.14 -1.89
CA MET A 1 -14.39 -14.87 -1.58
C MET A 1 -13.86 -14.91 -0.15
N ALA A 2 -12.65 -15.44 0.06
CA ALA A 2 -12.09 -15.62 1.40
C ALA A 2 -11.85 -14.25 2.07
N LYS A 3 -12.51 -14.04 3.21
CA LYS A 3 -12.39 -12.82 4.03
C LYS A 3 -10.91 -12.60 4.35
N LYS A 4 -10.36 -11.45 3.98
CA LYS A 4 -8.97 -11.10 4.32
C LYS A 4 -8.87 -10.99 5.84
N ALA A 5 -8.07 -11.88 6.44
CA ALA A 5 -7.76 -11.84 7.87
C ALA A 5 -7.39 -10.41 8.32
N ALA A 6 -8.08 -9.95 9.34
CA ALA A 6 -8.12 -8.55 9.81
C ALA A 6 -6.82 -8.05 10.48
N GLY A 7 -5.76 -8.85 10.55
CA GLY A 7 -4.55 -8.50 11.30
C GLY A 7 -3.43 -7.85 10.49
N GLU A 8 -3.27 -8.18 9.19
CA GLU A 8 -2.15 -7.68 8.40
C GLU A 8 -2.58 -6.68 7.34
N SER A 9 -1.98 -5.49 7.39
CA SER A 9 -2.13 -4.50 6.33
C SER A 9 -1.78 -5.09 4.96
N ASP A 10 -2.55 -4.77 3.93
CA ASP A 10 -2.27 -5.24 2.55
C ASP A 10 -0.82 -4.89 2.12
N GLU A 11 -0.23 -3.84 2.69
CA GLU A 11 1.15 -3.43 2.45
C GLU A 11 2.18 -4.42 3.01
N THR A 12 2.02 -4.91 4.24
CA THR A 12 2.95 -5.87 4.86
C THR A 12 2.90 -7.21 4.14
N ARG A 13 1.70 -7.66 3.75
CA ARG A 13 1.51 -8.87 2.93
C ARG A 13 2.20 -8.77 1.58
N LEU A 14 2.07 -7.63 0.90
CA LEU A 14 2.72 -7.41 -0.40
C LEU A 14 4.25 -7.32 -0.27
N LYS A 15 4.77 -6.69 0.80
CA LYS A 15 6.21 -6.67 1.07
C LYS A 15 6.78 -8.08 1.28
N LYS A 16 6.12 -8.90 2.11
CA LYS A 16 6.50 -10.31 2.33
C LYS A 16 6.50 -11.11 1.01
N LYS A 17 5.47 -10.94 0.16
CA LYS A 17 5.39 -11.60 -1.15
C LYS A 17 6.48 -11.15 -2.13
N VAL A 18 6.81 -9.87 -2.14
CA VAL A 18 7.90 -9.35 -2.98
C VAL A 18 9.24 -9.88 -2.51
N ALA A 19 9.52 -9.91 -1.20
CA ALA A 19 10.75 -10.45 -0.64
C ALA A 19 10.92 -11.96 -0.95
N ALA A 20 9.87 -12.76 -0.73
CA ALA A 20 9.88 -14.20 -1.03
C ALA A 20 10.07 -14.52 -2.52
N LYS A 21 9.59 -13.66 -3.41
CA LYS A 21 9.78 -13.80 -4.87
C LYS A 21 11.14 -13.27 -5.35
N LEU A 22 11.86 -12.50 -4.53
CA LEU A 22 13.15 -11.91 -4.89
C LEU A 22 14.31 -12.90 -4.72
N THR A 23 14.16 -13.88 -3.82
CA THR A 23 15.21 -14.84 -3.45
C THR A 23 15.26 -16.10 -4.32
N GLY A 24 14.35 -16.27 -5.29
CA GLY A 24 14.25 -17.49 -6.09
C GLY A 24 14.20 -17.20 -7.59
N HIS A 25 15.02 -16.26 -8.06
CA HIS A 25 14.84 -15.69 -9.39
C HIS A 25 15.90 -16.17 -10.39
N GLU A 26 15.48 -17.01 -11.34
CA GLU A 26 16.28 -17.43 -12.52
C GLU A 26 15.53 -17.27 -13.85
N SER A 27 14.24 -16.88 -13.85
CA SER A 27 13.40 -16.95 -15.06
C SER A 27 12.59 -15.68 -15.40
N PRO A 28 12.44 -15.33 -16.70
CA PRO A 28 11.79 -14.08 -17.13
C PRO A 28 10.27 -14.01 -16.85
N LYS A 29 9.58 -15.15 -16.69
CA LYS A 29 8.16 -15.18 -16.26
C LYS A 29 8.01 -14.74 -14.80
N GLU A 30 8.99 -15.06 -13.96
CA GLU A 30 8.99 -14.64 -12.57
C GLU A 30 9.27 -13.14 -12.45
N ASP A 31 9.94 -12.55 -13.44
CA ASP A 31 10.20 -11.11 -13.49
C ASP A 31 8.92 -10.33 -13.77
N GLU A 32 8.06 -10.82 -14.66
CA GLU A 32 6.76 -10.21 -14.90
C GLU A 32 5.85 -10.32 -13.65
N ALA A 33 5.84 -11.49 -13.00
CA ALA A 33 5.12 -11.68 -11.75
C ALA A 33 5.65 -10.74 -10.64
N LEU A 34 6.97 -10.61 -10.49
CA LEU A 34 7.60 -9.70 -9.54
C LEU A 34 7.28 -8.23 -9.87
N ARG A 35 7.30 -7.85 -11.15
CA ARG A 35 6.94 -6.52 -11.64
C ARG A 35 5.48 -6.19 -11.32
N SER A 36 4.57 -7.14 -11.50
CA SER A 36 3.15 -6.99 -11.14
C SER A 36 2.97 -6.76 -9.63
N LEU A 37 3.69 -7.52 -8.78
CA LEU A 37 3.66 -7.40 -7.32
C LEU A 37 4.21 -6.05 -6.85
N ARG A 38 5.34 -5.60 -7.40
CA ARG A 38 5.92 -4.28 -7.14
C ARG A 38 4.96 -3.16 -7.53
N LYS A 39 4.28 -3.26 -8.67
CA LYS A 39 3.24 -2.28 -9.09
C LYS A 39 2.08 -2.24 -8.08
N ARG A 40 1.61 -3.40 -7.61
CA ARG A 40 0.53 -3.49 -6.63
C ARG A 40 0.93 -2.90 -5.27
N LEU A 41 2.17 -3.12 -4.82
CA LEU A 41 2.72 -2.49 -3.62
C LEU A 41 2.71 -0.96 -3.73
N ARG A 42 3.23 -0.41 -4.85
CA ARG A 42 3.25 1.05 -5.09
C ARG A 42 1.84 1.66 -5.11
N ARG A 43 0.85 0.98 -5.70
CA ARG A 43 -0.56 1.43 -5.70
C ARG A 43 -1.12 1.49 -4.27
N THR A 44 -0.84 0.47 -3.46
CA THR A 44 -1.30 0.41 -2.06
C THR A 44 -0.66 1.52 -1.22
N GLN A 45 0.64 1.76 -1.39
CA GLN A 45 1.36 2.86 -0.74
C GLN A 45 0.80 4.23 -1.14
N ARG A 46 0.53 4.46 -2.43
CA ARG A 46 -0.11 5.69 -2.90
C ARG A 46 -1.49 5.90 -2.28
N LYS A 47 -2.33 4.85 -2.21
CA LYS A 47 -3.64 4.93 -1.55
C LYS A 47 -3.51 5.30 -0.07
N ARG A 48 -2.55 4.70 0.64
CA ARG A 48 -2.27 5.04 2.04
C ARG A 48 -1.86 6.51 2.20
N ARG A 49 -0.93 6.99 1.36
CA ARG A 49 -0.52 8.41 1.35
C ARG A 49 -1.68 9.35 1.08
N ALA A 50 -2.52 9.04 0.10
CA ALA A 50 -3.71 9.85 -0.23
C ALA A 50 -4.70 9.93 0.95
N LEU A 51 -4.94 8.82 1.65
CA LEU A 51 -5.79 8.80 2.84
C LEU A 51 -5.20 9.62 3.99
N VAL A 52 -3.88 9.53 4.21
CA VAL A 52 -3.18 10.33 5.22
C VAL A 52 -3.25 11.82 4.88
N LEU A 53 -2.99 12.20 3.64
CA LEU A 53 -3.12 13.60 3.17
C LEU A 53 -4.55 14.11 3.31
N ARG A 54 -5.55 13.29 2.93
CA ARG A 54 -6.96 13.64 3.10
C ARG A 54 -7.30 13.86 4.58
N LYS A 55 -6.84 12.98 5.47
CA LYS A 55 -7.02 13.14 6.92
C LYS A 55 -6.38 14.43 7.41
N LYS A 56 -5.12 14.71 7.03
CA LYS A 56 -4.41 15.95 7.37
C LYS A 56 -5.18 17.19 6.89
N ASN A 57 -5.60 17.21 5.64
CA ASN A 57 -6.30 18.35 5.03
C ASN A 57 -7.72 18.53 5.60
N SER A 58 -8.41 17.44 5.98
CA SER A 58 -9.71 17.53 6.64
C SER A 58 -9.57 17.99 8.09
N ALA A 59 -8.49 17.61 8.78
CA ALA A 59 -8.21 18.08 10.12
C ALA A 59 -7.88 19.58 10.13
N SER A 60 -7.10 20.06 9.17
CA SER A 60 -6.80 21.50 9.03
C SER A 60 -8.01 22.35 8.64
N LYS A 61 -9.03 21.77 7.97
CA LYS A 61 -10.30 22.45 7.69
C LYS A 61 -11.24 22.52 8.90
N LYS A 62 -11.11 21.60 9.87
CA LYS A 62 -11.90 21.62 11.12
C LYS A 62 -11.33 22.54 12.20
N THR A 63 -10.15 23.12 11.98
CA THR A 63 -9.49 24.07 12.90
C THR A 63 -9.29 25.45 12.26
N ALA A 64 -10.07 25.80 11.23
CA ALA A 64 -10.03 27.11 10.57
C ALA A 64 -11.40 27.79 10.64
N ALA A 65 -11.88 28.01 11.87
CA ALA A 65 -12.78 29.08 12.34
C ALA A 65 -13.33 28.65 13.72
N PRO A 66 -13.57 29.56 14.70
CA PRO A 66 -13.50 31.02 14.63
C PRO A 66 -12.61 31.65 15.72
N ALA A 67 -12.00 32.80 15.44
CA ALA A 67 -11.69 33.78 16.48
C ALA A 67 -11.92 35.17 15.88
N LYS A 68 -12.75 35.94 16.59
CA LYS A 68 -13.13 37.32 16.33
C LYS A 68 -11.92 38.24 16.21
#